data_AF-K2GVZ1-F1
#
_entry.id   AF-K2GVZ1-F1
#
_cell.length_a   1.000
_cell.length_b   1.000
_cell.length_c   1.000
_cell.angle_alpha   90.00
_cell.angle_beta   90.00
_cell.angle_gamma   90.00
#
_symmetry.space_group_name_H-M   'P 1'
#
loop_
_entity.id
_entity.type
_entity.pdbx_description
1 polymer ?
#
loop_
_entity_poly.entity_id
_entity_poly.type
_entity_poly.pdbx_seq_one_letter_code
_entity_poly.pdbx_strand_id
1 'polypeptide(L)'
;MNMKKYTVSSQKGFTLVELIVVIVILAILATIAFLSFSSQSASARDSKRKTDLSNIASKVNIGAANGSSLVSFISTKAANKFVGATDYLAGTGISVATYDAGDINFNQLGVNSADFADPVTKGSYKMGATSAVGGAFQLASRLENDDNGNTTTSWAFLVGNYSARKITATASGTSDAVATAGTVTLTSNVGIFKTGDYVTDATATCKVDSVSADMAKIKLSGCTGGSLSTTVKSFTLKQDELDGLVKGVEGLAVKVGGGTTPY
;
A
#
# COMPACT_ATOMS: atom_id res chain seq x y z
N MET A 1 -67.55 -59.54 -35.28
CA MET A 1 -66.41 -59.49 -34.34
C MET A 1 -65.48 -58.37 -34.82
N ASN A 2 -65.50 -57.21 -34.16
CA ASN A 2 -64.76 -56.02 -34.61
C ASN A 2 -63.29 -56.08 -34.18
N MET A 3 -62.36 -56.07 -35.15
CA MET A 3 -60.92 -55.90 -34.89
C MET A 3 -60.58 -54.43 -34.69
N LYS A 4 -60.14 -54.07 -33.49
CA LYS A 4 -59.51 -52.77 -33.22
C LYS A 4 -58.05 -52.83 -33.66
N LYS A 5 -57.68 -52.02 -34.65
CA LYS A 5 -56.29 -51.84 -35.10
C LYS A 5 -55.52 -51.02 -34.04
N TYR A 6 -54.46 -51.60 -33.49
CA TYR A 6 -53.49 -50.89 -32.65
C TYR A 6 -52.39 -50.32 -33.56
N THR A 7 -52.37 -49.01 -33.74
CA THR A 7 -51.27 -48.30 -34.40
C THR A 7 -50.13 -48.10 -33.41
N VAL A 8 -49.02 -48.80 -33.60
CA VAL A 8 -47.79 -48.62 -32.80
C VAL A 8 -47.14 -47.29 -33.19
N SER A 9 -47.11 -46.33 -32.28
CA SER A 9 -46.36 -45.08 -32.43
C SER A 9 -44.86 -45.38 -32.28
N SER A 10 -44.08 -45.14 -33.33
CA SER A 10 -42.62 -45.27 -33.30
C SER A 10 -42.02 -44.12 -32.48
N GLN A 11 -41.73 -44.37 -31.20
CA GLN A 11 -40.95 -43.44 -30.39
C GLN A 11 -39.48 -43.52 -30.85
N LYS A 12 -38.99 -42.44 -31.46
CA LYS A 12 -37.57 -42.29 -31.77
C LYS A 12 -36.81 -42.06 -30.47
N GLY A 13 -36.20 -43.11 -29.94
CA GLY A 13 -35.30 -43.04 -28.79
C GLY A 13 -33.94 -42.44 -29.18
N PHE A 14 -33.31 -41.78 -28.21
CA PHE A 14 -31.95 -41.26 -28.35
C PHE A 14 -30.96 -42.42 -28.59
N THR A 15 -30.03 -42.27 -29.52
CA THR A 15 -29.00 -43.28 -29.75
C THR A 15 -27.89 -43.15 -28.69
N LEU A 16 -27.25 -44.27 -28.36
CA LEU A 16 -26.07 -44.27 -27.47
C LEU A 16 -24.95 -43.37 -28.00
N VAL A 17 -24.81 -43.31 -29.33
CA VAL A 17 -23.80 -42.48 -30.00
C VAL A 17 -24.08 -41.00 -29.76
N GLU A 18 -25.33 -40.56 -29.91
CA GLU A 18 -25.71 -39.16 -29.65
C GLU A 18 -25.44 -38.76 -28.20
N LEU A 19 -25.71 -39.65 -27.23
CA LEU A 19 -25.41 -39.38 -25.83
C LEU A 19 -23.90 -39.26 -25.58
N ILE A 20 -23.11 -40.17 -26.16
CA ILE A 20 -21.64 -40.20 -25.99
C ILE A 20 -21.00 -38.94 -26.59
N VAL A 21 -21.43 -38.49 -27.77
CA VAL A 21 -20.89 -37.27 -28.39
C VAL A 21 -21.16 -36.05 -27.51
N VAL A 22 -22.34 -35.94 -26.92
CA VAL A 22 -22.70 -34.80 -26.06
C VAL A 22 -21.83 -34.74 -24.81
N ILE A 23 -21.64 -35.86 -24.11
CA ILE A 23 -20.80 -35.86 -22.89
C ILE A 23 -19.33 -35.57 -23.21
N VAL A 24 -18.84 -35.98 -24.39
CA VAL A 24 -17.48 -35.68 -24.84
C VAL A 24 -17.31 -34.18 -25.10
N ILE A 25 -18.27 -33.55 -25.78
CA ILE A 25 -18.24 -32.09 -26.01
C ILE A 25 -18.31 -31.34 -24.68
N LEU A 26 -19.20 -31.75 -23.76
CA LEU A 26 -19.31 -31.14 -22.43
C LEU A 26 -18.01 -31.29 -21.62
N ALA A 27 -17.34 -32.43 -21.71
CA ALA A 27 -16.05 -32.65 -21.03
C ALA A 27 -14.98 -31.68 -21.56
N ILE A 28 -14.86 -31.51 -22.88
CA ILE A 28 -13.90 -30.58 -23.48
C ILE A 28 -14.20 -29.14 -23.06
N LEU A 29 -15.46 -28.70 -23.18
CA LEU A 29 -15.86 -27.34 -22.80
C LEU A 29 -15.64 -27.07 -21.31
N ALA A 30 -15.92 -28.05 -20.45
CA ALA A 30 -15.71 -27.92 -19.01
C ALA A 30 -14.24 -27.71 -18.65
N THR A 31 -13.29 -28.38 -19.32
CA THR A 31 -11.86 -28.21 -19.02
C THR A 31 -11.36 -26.80 -19.37
N ILE A 32 -11.74 -26.27 -20.53
CA ILE A 32 -11.36 -24.90 -20.95
C ILE A 32 -12.01 -23.86 -20.04
N ALA A 33 -13.30 -24.04 -19.72
CA ALA A 33 -14.02 -23.16 -18.82
C ALA A 33 -13.39 -23.13 -17.42
N PHE A 34 -12.95 -24.28 -16.91
CA PHE A 34 -12.33 -24.40 -15.59
C PHE A 34 -11.01 -23.61 -15.50
N LEU A 35 -10.13 -23.74 -16.50
CA LEU A 35 -8.86 -23.01 -16.52
C LEU A 35 -9.08 -21.48 -16.57
N SER A 36 -10.03 -21.03 -17.39
CA SER A 36 -10.41 -19.61 -17.48
C SER A 36 -11.00 -19.09 -16.17
N PHE A 37 -11.91 -19.85 -15.55
CA PHE A 37 -12.57 -19.47 -14.31
C PHE A 37 -11.59 -19.31 -13.13
N SER A 38 -10.55 -20.15 -13.06
CA SER A 38 -9.52 -20.05 -12.01
C SER A 38 -8.78 -18.71 -12.04
N SER A 39 -8.34 -18.27 -13.23
CA SER A 39 -7.64 -17.00 -13.41
C SER A 39 -8.53 -15.79 -13.12
N GLN A 40 -9.77 -15.81 -13.63
CA GLN A 40 -10.75 -14.73 -13.38
C GLN A 40 -11.12 -14.62 -11.89
N SER A 41 -11.22 -15.75 -11.19
CA SER A 41 -11.48 -15.77 -9.75
C SER A 41 -10.35 -15.12 -8.95
N ALA A 42 -9.09 -15.34 -9.32
CA ALA A 42 -7.94 -14.68 -8.69
C ALA A 42 -7.95 -13.15 -8.92
N SER A 43 -8.21 -12.72 -10.16
CA SER A 43 -8.34 -11.29 -10.50
C SER A 43 -9.47 -10.58 -9.74
N ALA A 44 -10.61 -11.26 -9.52
CA ALA A 44 -11.71 -10.73 -8.71
C ALA A 44 -11.30 -10.58 -7.23
N ARG A 45 -10.56 -11.55 -6.67
CA ARG A 45 -10.03 -11.48 -5.30
C ARG A 45 -9.01 -10.34 -5.15
N ASP A 46 -8.12 -10.16 -6.12
CA ASP A 46 -7.16 -9.05 -6.13
C ASP A 46 -7.84 -7.69 -6.25
N SER A 47 -8.92 -7.59 -7.03
CA SER A 47 -9.75 -6.38 -7.11
C SER A 47 -10.41 -6.06 -5.77
N LYS A 48 -10.88 -7.08 -5.05
CA LYS A 48 -11.37 -6.92 -3.66
C LYS A 48 -10.25 -6.42 -2.73
N ARG A 49 -9.06 -7.03 -2.74
CA ARG A 49 -7.91 -6.59 -1.92
C ARG A 49 -7.56 -5.12 -2.16
N LYS A 50 -7.46 -4.70 -3.43
CA LYS A 50 -7.17 -3.29 -3.80
C LYS A 50 -8.24 -2.34 -3.28
N THR A 51 -9.51 -2.72 -3.40
CA THR A 51 -10.65 -1.93 -2.92
C THR A 51 -10.66 -1.82 -1.40
N ASP A 52 -10.46 -2.94 -0.71
CA ASP A 52 -10.39 -3.01 0.76
C ASP A 52 -9.28 -2.10 1.28
N LEU A 53 -8.06 -2.18 0.72
CA LEU A 53 -6.94 -1.34 1.12
C LEU A 53 -7.21 0.15 0.89
N SER A 54 -7.87 0.51 -0.21
CA SER A 54 -8.25 1.90 -0.50
C SER A 54 -9.29 2.42 0.51
N ASN A 55 -10.26 1.59 0.87
CA ASN A 55 -11.27 1.92 1.88
C ASN A 55 -10.66 2.07 3.27
N ILE A 56 -9.74 1.18 3.65
CA ILE A 56 -8.99 1.27 4.91
C ILE A 56 -8.15 2.55 4.93
N ALA A 57 -7.41 2.85 3.86
CA ALA A 57 -6.61 4.07 3.76
C ALA A 57 -7.45 5.35 3.97
N SER A 58 -8.65 5.40 3.36
CA SER A 58 -9.60 6.49 3.57
C SER A 58 -10.03 6.62 5.04
N LYS A 59 -10.35 5.50 5.70
CA LYS A 59 -10.72 5.49 7.12
C LYS A 59 -9.58 5.92 8.04
N VAL A 60 -8.35 5.51 7.74
CA VAL A 60 -7.14 5.94 8.46
C VAL A 60 -6.94 7.44 8.33
N ASN A 61 -7.07 7.99 7.11
CA ASN A 61 -6.96 9.44 6.87
C ASN A 61 -8.03 10.22 7.64
N ILE A 62 -9.29 9.77 7.64
CA ILE A 62 -10.37 10.40 8.40
C ILE A 62 -10.07 10.35 9.90
N GLY A 63 -9.64 9.19 10.41
CA GLY A 63 -9.33 9.04 11.83
C GLY A 63 -8.12 9.89 12.27
N ALA A 64 -7.10 10.01 11.42
CA ALA A 64 -5.95 10.88 11.65
C ALA A 64 -6.35 12.37 11.63
N ALA A 65 -7.21 12.78 10.70
CA ALA A 65 -7.78 14.13 10.65
C ALA A 65 -8.61 14.47 11.91
N ASN A 66 -9.25 13.46 12.51
CA ASN A 66 -9.97 13.58 13.78
C ASN A 66 -9.04 13.49 15.02
N GLY A 67 -7.72 13.50 14.83
CA GLY A 67 -6.73 13.55 15.93
C GLY A 67 -6.23 12.20 16.43
N SER A 68 -6.63 11.08 15.81
CA SER A 68 -6.04 9.77 16.15
C SER A 68 -4.58 9.70 15.69
N SER A 69 -3.70 9.14 16.53
CA SER A 69 -2.33 8.86 16.12
C SER A 69 -2.29 7.76 15.06
N LEU A 70 -1.49 7.90 14.00
CA LEU A 70 -1.42 6.89 12.94
C LEU A 70 -0.98 5.51 13.46
N VAL A 71 -0.13 5.46 14.49
CA VAL A 71 0.32 4.20 15.11
C VAL A 71 -0.76 3.52 15.97
N SER A 72 -1.88 4.19 16.29
CA SER A 72 -3.00 3.55 17.03
C SER A 72 -3.88 2.67 16.15
N PHE A 73 -3.80 2.83 14.81
CA PHE A 73 -4.47 1.97 13.84
C PHE A 73 -3.79 0.61 13.66
N ILE A 74 -2.78 0.29 14.49
CA ILE A 74 -2.06 -0.98 14.48
C ILE A 74 -2.35 -1.71 15.78
N SER A 75 -2.93 -2.92 15.68
CA SER A 75 -3.38 -3.72 16.85
C SER A 75 -2.27 -4.62 17.37
N THR A 76 -1.68 -5.40 16.47
CA THR A 76 -0.58 -6.31 16.80
C THR A 76 0.73 -5.58 16.52
N LYS A 77 1.24 -4.85 17.51
CA LYS A 77 2.52 -4.16 17.38
C LYS A 77 3.64 -5.20 17.43
N ALA A 78 4.32 -5.41 16.32
CA ALA A 78 5.59 -6.09 16.33
C ALA A 78 6.66 -5.01 16.14
N ALA A 79 7.37 -4.69 17.22
CA ALA A 79 8.39 -3.65 17.21
C ALA A 79 9.34 -3.87 16.03
N ASN A 80 9.23 -3.02 15.02
CA ASN A 80 10.17 -2.93 13.91
C ASN A 80 10.31 -4.18 13.02
N LYS A 81 9.43 -5.18 13.09
CA LYS A 81 9.46 -6.35 12.20
C LYS A 81 8.19 -7.19 12.40
N PHE A 82 7.49 -7.59 11.33
CA PHE A 82 6.64 -8.79 11.40
C PHE A 82 7.58 -9.99 11.64
N VAL A 83 7.86 -10.33 12.89
CA VAL A 83 8.67 -11.50 13.24
C VAL A 83 7.73 -12.70 13.30
N GLY A 84 7.96 -13.67 12.41
CA GLY A 84 7.33 -15.00 12.51
C GLY A 84 6.05 -15.20 11.69
N ALA A 85 5.84 -14.46 10.61
CA ALA A 85 4.68 -14.70 9.77
C ALA A 85 4.99 -15.77 8.71
N THR A 86 4.13 -16.77 8.64
CA THR A 86 3.82 -17.54 7.43
C THR A 86 3.34 -16.65 6.26
N ASP A 87 3.22 -15.34 6.50
CA ASP A 87 2.76 -14.32 5.57
C ASP A 87 3.94 -13.53 5.01
N TYR A 88 3.94 -13.43 3.69
CA TYR A 88 5.00 -12.94 2.82
C TYR A 88 5.27 -11.42 2.87
N LEU A 89 4.85 -10.73 3.94
CA LEU A 89 5.00 -9.28 4.14
C LEU A 89 5.69 -8.98 5.48
N ALA A 90 6.65 -8.06 5.47
CA ALA A 90 7.48 -7.64 6.61
C ALA A 90 7.44 -6.11 6.83
N GLY A 91 7.69 -5.67 8.07
CA GLY A 91 7.93 -4.26 8.38
C GLY A 91 9.38 -3.94 8.01
N THR A 92 9.63 -2.71 7.61
CA THR A 92 11.02 -2.26 7.44
C THR A 92 11.59 -1.98 8.81
N GLY A 93 12.54 -2.80 9.23
CA GLY A 93 13.16 -2.69 10.55
C GLY A 93 14.10 -1.51 10.70
N ILE A 94 13.54 -0.30 10.75
CA ILE A 94 14.24 0.84 11.31
C ILE A 94 13.88 0.88 12.80
N SER A 95 14.86 0.62 13.66
CA SER A 95 14.68 0.57 15.12
C SER A 95 14.53 2.00 15.68
N VAL A 96 13.35 2.60 15.51
CA VAL A 96 13.03 3.96 15.95
C VAL A 96 11.74 3.94 16.75
N ALA A 97 11.71 4.61 17.91
CA ALA A 97 10.54 4.68 18.81
C ALA A 97 9.29 5.33 18.19
N THR A 98 9.37 5.80 16.94
CA THR A 98 8.32 6.49 16.21
C THR A 98 7.74 5.65 15.07
N TYR A 99 7.97 4.34 15.03
CA TYR A 99 7.48 3.46 13.97
C TYR A 99 6.89 2.18 14.55
N ASP A 100 5.73 1.78 14.03
CA ASP A 100 5.07 0.51 14.32
C ASP A 100 4.62 -0.15 13.01
N ALA A 101 4.69 -1.49 12.95
CA ALA A 101 4.07 -2.28 11.90
C ALA A 101 3.36 -3.50 12.50
N GLY A 102 2.26 -3.90 11.88
CA GLY A 102 1.36 -4.88 12.45
C GLY A 102 0.09 -5.12 11.65
N ASP A 103 -0.80 -5.91 12.26
CA ASP A 103 -2.17 -6.05 11.79
C ASP A 103 -2.97 -4.77 12.06
N ILE A 104 -3.97 -4.53 11.22
CA ILE A 104 -4.85 -3.36 11.34
C ILE A 104 -5.73 -3.49 12.59
N ASN A 105 -5.82 -2.39 13.34
CA ASN A 105 -6.75 -2.22 14.45
C ASN A 105 -8.13 -1.79 13.92
N PHE A 106 -8.96 -2.78 13.53
CA PHE A 106 -10.30 -2.51 13.02
C PHE A 106 -11.25 -1.89 14.07
N ASN A 107 -11.01 -2.12 15.37
CA ASN A 107 -11.75 -1.46 16.44
C ASN A 107 -11.50 0.05 16.43
N GLN A 108 -10.24 0.47 16.25
CA GLN A 108 -9.88 1.89 16.13
C GLN A 108 -10.44 2.52 14.85
N LEU A 109 -10.56 1.75 13.77
CA LEU A 109 -11.20 2.20 12.53
C LEU A 109 -12.73 2.25 12.61
N GLY A 110 -13.33 1.64 13.64
CA GLY A 110 -14.78 1.54 13.79
C GLY A 110 -15.45 0.72 12.69
N VAL A 111 -14.77 -0.32 12.18
CA VAL A 111 -15.29 -1.22 11.14
C VAL A 111 -15.17 -2.68 11.57
N ASN A 112 -15.99 -3.55 10.99
CA ASN A 112 -15.92 -4.98 11.26
C ASN A 112 -14.72 -5.60 10.53
N SER A 113 -13.85 -6.32 11.26
CA SER A 113 -12.67 -6.98 10.69
C SER A 113 -13.02 -8.04 9.63
N ALA A 114 -14.20 -8.67 9.73
CA ALA A 114 -14.64 -9.69 8.79
C ALA A 114 -14.89 -9.15 7.38
N ASP A 115 -15.24 -7.87 7.24
CA ASP A 115 -15.52 -7.25 5.94
C ASP A 115 -14.23 -7.02 5.12
N PHE A 116 -13.10 -6.93 5.83
CA PHE A 116 -11.77 -6.61 5.30
C PHE A 116 -10.77 -7.78 5.46
N ALA A 117 -11.27 -9.01 5.56
CA ALA A 117 -10.41 -10.19 5.58
C ALA A 117 -9.96 -10.56 4.15
N ASP A 118 -8.71 -11.00 4.02
CA ASP A 118 -8.17 -11.50 2.75
C ASP A 118 -9.07 -12.62 2.19
N PRO A 119 -9.46 -12.59 0.90
CA PRO A 119 -10.39 -13.56 0.35
C PRO A 119 -9.92 -15.03 0.41
N VAL A 120 -8.61 -15.28 0.48
CA VAL A 120 -8.02 -16.63 0.52
C VAL A 120 -7.59 -17.00 1.92
N THR A 121 -6.69 -16.21 2.52
CA THR A 121 -6.09 -16.54 3.82
C THR A 121 -7.02 -16.26 4.99
N LYS A 122 -8.06 -15.44 4.78
CA LYS A 122 -8.96 -14.90 5.81
C LYS A 122 -8.23 -14.08 6.89
N GLY A 123 -6.96 -13.74 6.67
CA GLY A 123 -6.15 -12.93 7.57
C GLY A 123 -6.39 -11.43 7.40
N SER A 124 -5.88 -10.65 8.34
CA SER A 124 -5.84 -9.18 8.24
C SER A 124 -4.74 -8.70 7.29
N TYR A 125 -5.02 -7.63 6.56
CA TYR A 125 -4.00 -6.90 5.81
C TYR A 125 -2.97 -6.26 6.74
N LYS A 126 -1.79 -5.95 6.19
CA LYS A 126 -0.67 -5.43 6.98
C LYS A 126 -0.60 -3.90 6.87
N MET A 127 -0.25 -3.26 7.98
CA MET A 127 -0.04 -1.81 8.07
C MET A 127 1.30 -1.50 8.72
N GLY A 128 1.98 -0.47 8.23
CA GLY A 128 3.07 0.22 8.91
C GLY A 128 2.76 1.70 9.03
N ALA A 129 3.06 2.30 10.16
CA ALA A 129 2.82 3.72 10.43
C ALA A 129 3.98 4.32 11.21
N THR A 130 4.24 5.61 10.97
CA THR A 130 5.20 6.39 11.74
C THR A 130 4.54 7.57 12.42
N SER A 131 4.87 7.77 13.69
CA SER A 131 4.59 8.97 14.48
C SER A 131 5.73 10.00 14.39
N ALA A 132 6.72 9.77 13.52
CA ALA A 132 7.69 10.80 13.15
C ALA A 132 6.93 12.01 12.59
N VAL A 133 7.58 13.16 12.62
CA VAL A 133 6.86 14.40 12.39
C VAL A 133 6.27 14.44 10.99
N GLY A 134 5.02 14.89 10.86
CA GLY A 134 4.29 14.83 9.59
C GLY A 134 3.73 13.44 9.26
N GLY A 135 3.77 12.50 10.22
CA GLY A 135 3.10 11.20 10.29
C GLY A 135 2.63 10.58 8.97
N ALA A 136 3.15 9.40 8.64
CA ALA A 136 2.76 8.71 7.43
C ALA A 136 2.51 7.23 7.68
N PHE A 137 1.75 6.59 6.80
CA PHE A 137 1.42 5.17 6.85
C PHE A 137 1.50 4.52 5.47
N GLN A 138 1.64 3.20 5.48
CA GLN A 138 1.43 2.33 4.33
C GLN A 138 0.66 1.10 4.77
N LEU A 139 -0.21 0.65 3.88
CA LEU A 139 -0.97 -0.56 3.92
C LEU A 139 -0.47 -1.48 2.82
N ALA A 140 -0.44 -2.77 3.07
CA ALA A 140 0.00 -3.76 2.09
C ALA A 140 -0.85 -5.02 2.11
N SER A 141 -1.05 -5.57 0.91
CA SER A 141 -1.61 -6.90 0.67
C SER A 141 -0.80 -7.60 -0.39
N ARG A 142 -0.69 -8.93 -0.29
CA ARG A 142 -0.18 -9.76 -1.39
C ARG A 142 -1.26 -9.90 -2.45
N LEU A 143 -0.90 -9.75 -3.72
CA LEU A 143 -1.76 -10.10 -4.86
C LEU A 143 -1.47 -11.55 -5.29
N GLU A 144 -2.51 -12.25 -5.72
CA GLU A 144 -2.38 -13.62 -6.24
C GLU A 144 -1.81 -13.62 -7.65
N ASN A 145 -2.31 -12.71 -8.49
CA ASN A 145 -1.86 -12.55 -9.85
C ASN A 145 -0.79 -11.46 -9.94
N ASP A 146 0.23 -11.78 -10.70
CA ASP A 146 1.00 -10.76 -11.37
C ASP A 146 0.13 -10.13 -12.51
N ASP A 147 0.42 -8.92 -12.99
CA ASP A 147 -0.37 -8.15 -13.98
C ASP A 147 -0.34 -8.87 -15.35
N ASN A 148 0.41 -9.97 -15.44
CA ASN A 148 0.56 -10.86 -16.58
C ASN A 148 -0.15 -12.21 -16.36
N GLY A 149 -0.89 -12.39 -15.27
CA GLY A 149 -1.67 -13.60 -14.97
C GLY A 149 -0.83 -14.79 -14.45
N ASN A 150 0.42 -14.56 -14.07
CA ASN A 150 1.31 -15.54 -13.49
C ASN A 150 1.22 -15.51 -11.95
N THR A 151 1.01 -16.70 -11.37
CA THR A 151 0.73 -16.92 -9.95
C THR A 151 1.98 -17.25 -9.13
N THR A 152 3.15 -17.37 -9.78
CA THR A 152 4.41 -17.77 -9.13
C THR A 152 5.22 -16.60 -8.61
N THR A 153 5.02 -15.39 -9.15
CA THR A 153 5.66 -14.14 -8.70
C THR A 153 4.60 -13.20 -8.14
N SER A 154 4.18 -13.43 -6.90
CA SER A 154 3.24 -12.54 -6.25
C SER A 154 3.90 -11.21 -5.90
N TRP A 155 3.17 -10.11 -6.01
CA TRP A 155 3.64 -8.79 -5.58
C TRP A 155 2.89 -8.31 -4.35
N ALA A 156 3.55 -7.45 -3.60
CA ALA A 156 2.88 -6.63 -2.59
C ALA A 156 2.28 -5.40 -3.27
N PHE A 157 0.97 -5.19 -3.11
CA PHE A 157 0.29 -3.96 -3.48
C PHE A 157 0.25 -3.02 -2.28
N LEU A 158 0.79 -1.81 -2.44
CA LEU A 158 0.91 -0.81 -1.38
C LEU A 158 -0.03 0.38 -1.62
N VAL A 159 -0.64 0.86 -0.53
CA VAL A 159 -1.43 2.10 -0.47
C VAL A 159 -0.99 2.91 0.74
N GLY A 160 -0.90 4.23 0.62
CA GLY A 160 -0.57 5.09 1.75
C GLY A 160 0.07 6.41 1.31
N ASN A 161 0.45 7.23 2.28
CA ASN A 161 1.08 8.53 2.06
C ASN A 161 2.58 8.55 2.42
N TYR A 162 3.15 7.41 2.82
CA TYR A 162 4.58 7.34 3.09
C TYR A 162 5.39 7.34 1.80
N SER A 163 6.35 8.26 1.73
CA SER A 163 7.39 8.30 0.72
C SER A 163 8.76 8.14 1.39
N ALA A 164 9.59 7.30 0.79
CA ALA A 164 10.96 7.08 1.22
C ALA A 164 11.81 8.33 0.96
N ARG A 165 12.73 8.65 1.86
CA ARG A 165 13.63 9.82 1.74
C ARG A 165 15.04 9.42 2.12
N LYS A 166 16.03 9.85 1.32
CA LYS A 166 17.44 9.55 1.59
C LYS A 166 18.12 10.76 2.23
N ILE A 167 19.03 10.54 3.16
CA ILE A 167 19.84 11.57 3.82
C ILE A 167 20.64 12.39 2.81
N THR A 168 21.03 11.76 1.70
CA THR A 168 21.71 12.42 0.57
C THR A 168 20.76 13.17 -0.37
N ALA A 169 19.44 13.21 -0.09
CA ALA A 169 18.50 13.98 -0.89
C ALA A 169 18.74 15.48 -0.65
N THR A 170 18.89 16.23 -1.73
CA THR A 170 19.12 17.67 -1.70
C THR A 170 17.90 18.43 -2.19
N ALA A 171 17.40 19.38 -1.42
CA ALA A 171 16.47 20.39 -1.91
C ALA A 171 17.18 21.75 -2.02
N SER A 172 16.59 22.68 -2.76
CA SER A 172 17.05 24.06 -2.89
C SER A 172 15.87 25.02 -2.74
N GLY A 173 16.16 26.27 -2.37
CA GLY A 173 15.12 27.27 -2.13
C GLY A 173 15.67 28.65 -1.80
N THR A 174 14.76 29.60 -1.62
CA THR A 174 15.06 30.99 -1.24
C THR A 174 14.54 31.26 0.16
N SER A 175 15.34 31.89 1.00
CA SER A 175 14.92 32.31 2.35
C SER A 175 14.45 33.76 2.32
N ASP A 176 13.34 34.06 3.00
CA ASP A 176 12.77 35.43 3.03
C ASP A 176 13.60 36.39 3.89
N ALA A 177 14.51 35.91 4.76
CA ALA A 177 15.49 36.73 5.46
C ALA A 177 16.66 35.90 6.03
N VAL A 178 17.86 36.47 5.98
CA VAL A 178 19.09 35.96 6.62
C VAL A 178 19.00 36.20 8.13
N ALA A 179 18.43 35.27 8.89
CA ALA A 179 18.59 35.26 10.36
C ALA A 179 18.10 33.96 11.00
N THR A 180 18.55 33.76 12.24
CA THR A 180 18.42 32.65 13.20
C THR A 180 17.05 31.93 13.31
N ALA A 181 15.99 32.49 12.70
CA ALA A 181 14.69 31.89 12.46
C ALA A 181 14.05 32.57 11.24
N GLY A 182 13.46 31.82 10.32
CA GLY A 182 12.92 32.37 9.06
C GLY A 182 12.15 31.36 8.22
N THR A 183 11.49 31.83 7.16
CA THR A 183 10.78 30.98 6.20
C THR A 183 11.63 30.76 4.96
N VAL A 184 11.72 29.52 4.51
CA VAL A 184 12.33 29.14 3.22
C VAL A 184 11.25 28.64 2.30
N THR A 185 11.23 29.17 1.09
CA THR A 185 10.40 28.67 -0.02
C THR A 185 11.26 27.74 -0.88
N LEU A 186 10.87 26.48 -0.96
CA LEU A 186 11.54 25.44 -1.73
C LEU A 186 11.24 25.62 -3.23
N THR A 187 12.27 25.49 -4.05
CA THR A 187 12.19 25.55 -5.52
C THR A 187 12.50 24.21 -6.19
N SER A 188 13.09 23.25 -5.44
CA SER A 188 13.32 21.88 -5.91
C SER A 188 13.06 20.87 -4.80
N ASN A 189 12.67 19.64 -5.19
CA ASN A 189 12.35 18.55 -4.26
C ASN A 189 11.39 19.00 -3.14
N VAL A 190 10.33 19.70 -3.55
CA VAL A 190 9.24 20.14 -2.66
C VAL A 190 8.63 18.92 -1.96
N GLY A 191 8.41 19.03 -0.65
CA GLY A 191 7.82 17.95 0.16
C GLY A 191 8.77 16.92 0.75
N ILE A 192 10.09 17.05 0.56
CA ILE A 192 11.04 16.15 1.22
C ILE A 192 11.29 16.49 2.69
N PHE A 193 10.87 17.65 3.19
CA PHE A 193 11.09 18.03 4.60
C PHE A 193 9.89 17.70 5.47
N LYS A 194 10.18 17.30 6.70
CA LYS A 194 9.24 17.15 7.79
C LYS A 194 9.70 18.03 8.95
N THR A 195 8.79 18.41 9.85
CA THR A 195 9.19 19.14 11.06
C THR A 195 10.18 18.31 11.88
N GLY A 196 11.11 18.93 12.59
CA GLY A 196 12.19 18.25 13.31
C GLY A 196 13.38 17.84 12.42
N ASP A 197 13.26 17.91 11.09
CA ASP A 197 14.41 17.84 10.20
C ASP A 197 15.31 19.07 10.38
N TYR A 198 16.49 19.03 9.78
CA TYR A 198 17.44 20.13 9.79
C TYR A 198 17.73 20.60 8.38
N VAL A 199 17.99 21.89 8.28
CA VAL A 199 18.43 22.60 7.11
C VAL A 199 19.87 23.01 7.38
N THR A 200 20.80 22.49 6.60
CA THR A 200 22.24 22.77 6.73
C THR A 200 22.75 23.46 5.48
N ASP A 201 23.45 24.58 5.63
CA ASP A 201 24.32 25.14 4.60
C ASP A 201 25.79 25.08 5.05
N ALA A 202 26.70 25.71 4.31
CA ALA A 202 28.14 25.67 4.62
C ALA A 202 28.49 26.27 6.01
N THR A 203 27.60 27.09 6.58
CA THR A 203 27.87 27.89 7.78
C THR A 203 26.83 27.71 8.88
N ALA A 204 25.59 27.35 8.56
CA ALA A 204 24.46 27.35 9.48
C ALA A 204 23.70 26.01 9.45
N THR A 205 23.28 25.56 10.62
CA THR A 205 22.36 24.43 10.80
C THR A 205 21.12 24.91 11.55
N CYS A 206 19.96 24.83 10.92
CA CYS A 206 18.68 25.28 11.45
C CYS A 206 17.69 24.12 11.52
N LYS A 207 16.83 24.13 12.53
CA LYS A 207 15.78 23.12 12.70
C LYS A 207 14.52 23.54 11.94
N VAL A 208 13.85 22.59 11.28
CA VAL A 208 12.52 22.78 10.69
C VAL A 208 11.46 22.69 11.79
N ASP A 209 10.70 23.76 11.99
CA ASP A 209 9.62 23.81 12.99
C ASP A 209 8.24 23.52 12.41
N SER A 210 7.98 23.96 11.18
CA SER A 210 6.72 23.67 10.49
C SER A 210 6.93 23.58 8.98
N VAL A 211 6.15 22.73 8.33
CA VAL A 211 6.05 22.65 6.87
C VAL A 211 4.65 23.09 6.48
N SER A 212 4.53 23.89 5.43
CA SER A 212 3.23 24.37 4.92
C SER A 212 2.40 23.23 4.30
N ALA A 213 1.09 23.45 4.17
CA ALA A 213 0.17 22.45 3.62
C ALA A 213 0.43 22.11 2.15
N ASP A 214 0.94 23.06 1.37
CA ASP A 214 1.40 22.86 -0.02
C ASP A 214 2.81 22.25 -0.10
N MET A 215 3.44 21.98 1.06
CA MET A 215 4.78 21.45 1.24
C MET A 215 5.92 22.31 0.64
N ALA A 216 5.60 23.49 0.12
CA ALA A 216 6.52 24.39 -0.58
C ALA A 216 7.30 25.31 0.36
N LYS A 217 6.83 25.51 1.59
CA LYS A 217 7.46 26.41 2.56
C LYS A 217 7.79 25.69 3.85
N ILE A 218 8.97 25.98 4.38
CA ILE A 218 9.43 25.48 5.68
C ILE A 218 9.76 26.66 6.58
N LYS A 219 9.31 26.59 7.82
CA LYS A 219 9.66 27.55 8.88
C LYS A 219 10.80 26.97 9.69
N LEU A 220 11.84 27.77 9.90
CA LEU A 220 13.07 27.37 10.56
C LEU A 220 13.25 28.12 11.88
N SER A 221 13.90 27.47 12.84
CA SER A 221 14.34 28.06 14.10
C SER A 221 15.62 27.40 14.62
N GLY A 222 16.15 27.92 15.74
CA GLY A 222 17.25 27.29 16.45
C GLY A 222 18.53 27.16 15.62
N CYS A 223 18.79 28.11 14.72
CA CYS A 223 19.97 28.10 13.89
C CYS A 223 21.26 28.23 14.72
N THR A 224 22.23 27.38 14.44
CA THR A 224 23.58 27.40 15.02
C THR A 224 24.62 27.57 13.91
N GLY A 225 25.75 28.20 14.22
CA GLY A 225 26.86 28.40 13.27
C GLY A 225 26.80 29.67 12.41
N GLY A 226 25.67 30.37 12.38
CA GLY A 226 25.51 31.63 11.64
C GLY A 226 24.10 31.81 11.08
N SER A 227 23.98 32.60 10.02
CA SER A 227 22.73 32.83 9.30
C SER A 227 22.73 32.10 7.96
N LEU A 228 21.58 31.56 7.56
CA LEU A 228 21.37 30.94 6.26
C LEU A 228 21.60 31.92 5.11
N SER A 229 22.18 31.45 4.01
CA SER A 229 22.24 32.18 2.74
C SER A 229 20.84 32.52 2.20
N THR A 230 20.67 33.69 1.58
CA THR A 230 19.41 34.11 0.91
C THR A 230 18.97 33.13 -0.17
N THR A 231 19.93 32.48 -0.81
CA THR A 231 19.72 31.38 -1.76
C THR A 231 20.36 30.14 -1.21
N VAL A 232 19.56 29.15 -0.81
CA VAL A 232 20.08 27.88 -0.32
C VAL A 232 20.06 26.86 -1.45
N LYS A 233 21.24 26.34 -1.78
CA LYS A 233 21.45 25.47 -2.96
C LYS A 233 21.30 23.98 -2.65
N SER A 234 21.47 23.58 -1.40
CA SER A 234 21.43 22.19 -1.00
C SER A 234 21.11 22.09 0.48
N PHE A 235 20.29 21.13 0.83
CA PHE A 235 20.00 20.74 2.21
C PHE A 235 20.23 19.24 2.38
N THR A 236 20.37 18.77 3.63
CA THR A 236 20.61 17.36 3.95
C THR A 236 19.62 16.95 5.04
N LEU A 237 19.00 15.77 4.88
CA LEU A 237 18.05 15.29 5.89
C LEU A 237 18.80 14.78 7.13
N LYS A 238 18.09 14.61 8.25
CA LYS A 238 18.69 14.10 9.50
C LYS A 238 18.83 12.58 9.50
N GLN A 239 17.91 11.89 8.84
CA GLN A 239 17.80 10.44 8.87
C GLN A 239 17.36 9.88 7.52
N ASP A 240 17.93 8.73 7.20
CA ASP A 240 17.56 7.86 6.09
C ASP A 240 16.22 7.16 6.36
N GLU A 241 15.30 7.27 5.39
CA GLU A 241 14.01 6.57 5.25
C GLU A 241 14.09 5.74 3.96
N LEU A 242 14.97 4.73 3.93
CA LEU A 242 15.40 4.07 2.68
C LEU A 242 14.41 3.05 2.10
N ASP A 243 13.52 2.47 2.92
CA ASP A 243 12.51 1.52 2.47
C ASP A 243 11.10 1.97 2.91
N GLY A 244 10.06 1.41 2.29
CA GLY A 244 8.67 1.62 2.71
C GLY A 244 8.41 1.17 4.15
N LEU A 245 7.32 1.61 4.77
CA LEU A 245 6.89 1.14 6.09
C LEU A 245 6.42 -0.32 6.09
N VAL A 246 6.16 -0.91 4.93
CA VAL A 246 5.92 -2.35 4.76
C VAL A 246 6.65 -2.81 3.50
N LYS A 247 7.23 -4.02 3.52
CA LYS A 247 7.98 -4.64 2.42
C LYS A 247 7.59 -6.11 2.23
N GLY A 248 7.90 -6.67 1.06
CA GLY A 248 7.86 -8.12 0.86
C GLY A 248 8.97 -8.84 1.63
N VAL A 249 8.73 -10.08 2.04
CA VAL A 249 9.79 -10.97 2.56
C VAL A 249 10.59 -11.54 1.38
N GLU A 250 11.90 -11.77 1.58
CA GLU A 250 12.88 -12.43 0.69
C GLU A 250 12.42 -12.70 -0.77
N GLY A 251 12.76 -11.79 -1.69
CA GLY A 251 12.62 -12.00 -3.14
C GLY A 251 11.28 -11.56 -3.77
N LEU A 252 10.33 -11.09 -2.98
CA LEU A 252 9.07 -10.55 -3.51
C LEU A 252 9.22 -9.08 -3.92
N ALA A 253 9.04 -8.81 -5.22
CA ALA A 253 9.01 -7.46 -5.74
C ALA A 253 7.79 -6.70 -5.20
N VAL A 254 8.03 -5.47 -4.73
CA VAL A 254 7.01 -4.58 -4.19
C VAL A 254 6.51 -3.66 -5.30
N LYS A 255 5.21 -3.67 -5.56
CA LYS A 255 4.58 -2.73 -6.49
C LYS A 255 3.86 -1.65 -5.68
N VAL A 256 4.44 -0.46 -5.63
CA VAL A 256 3.74 0.74 -5.14
C VAL A 256 2.55 0.98 -6.08
N GLY A 257 1.36 1.16 -5.50
CA GLY A 257 0.06 0.98 -6.15
C GLY A 257 -0.05 1.44 -7.60
N GLY A 258 -0.67 0.60 -8.43
CA GLY A 258 -0.88 0.74 -9.86
C GLY A 258 -1.39 2.11 -10.32
N GLY A 259 -0.43 2.96 -10.63
CA GLY A 259 -0.55 4.28 -11.24
C GLY A 259 0.84 4.90 -11.15
N THR A 260 1.35 5.44 -12.25
CA THR A 260 2.61 6.19 -12.25
C THR A 260 2.61 7.14 -11.07
N THR A 261 3.59 6.97 -10.18
CA THR A 261 4.19 8.02 -9.36
C THR A 261 3.52 9.39 -9.51
N PRO A 262 2.92 9.91 -8.42
CA PRO A 262 3.14 11.30 -8.11
C PRO A 262 3.88 11.33 -6.79
N TYR A 263 5.17 11.62 -6.84
CA TYR A 263 5.79 12.79 -6.21
C TYR A 263 7.18 12.96 -6.82
#